data_AF-A0A239D3B1-F1
#
_entry.id   AF-A0A239D3B1-F1
#
_cell.length_a   1.000
_cell.length_b   1.000
_cell.length_c   1.000
_cell.angle_alpha   90.00
_cell.angle_beta   90.00
_cell.angle_gamma   90.00
#
_symmetry.space_group_name_H-M   'P 1'
#
loop_
_entity.id
_entity.type
_entity.pdbx_description
1 polymer ?
#
loop_
_entity_poly.entity_id
_entity_poly.type
_entity_poly.pdbx_seq_one_letter_code
_entity_poly.pdbx_strand_id
1 'polypeptide(L)'
;MSGSPRSSPAHGGARVDLLVYSGRPNPTFDLTPAEAEELARRLDRLPPGPQPGDAPGLGYGGLVVSFAPAAGRPRSVTVRAGVKVETAGAVTGRTDTEDVEGWLLGLARRRGHAALLDALGLQGPP
;
A
#
# COMPACT_ATOMS: atom_id res chain seq x y z
N MET A 1 -12.43 -33.93 -22.81
CA MET A 1 -11.58 -32.89 -23.42
C MET A 1 -11.36 -31.81 -22.38
N SER A 2 -10.10 -31.60 -22.02
CA SER A 2 -9.64 -30.70 -20.97
C SER A 2 -10.01 -29.24 -21.23
N GLY A 3 -10.32 -28.52 -20.15
CA GLY A 3 -10.52 -27.07 -20.16
C GLY A 3 -10.22 -26.47 -18.79
N SER A 4 -8.91 -26.38 -18.51
CA SER A 4 -8.21 -25.49 -17.57
C SER A 4 -8.70 -25.37 -16.11
N PRO A 5 -7.89 -25.73 -15.10
CA PRO A 5 -8.13 -25.23 -13.75
C PRO A 5 -7.97 -23.71 -13.78
N ARG A 6 -9.02 -22.98 -13.37
CA ARG A 6 -8.86 -21.58 -12.94
C ARG A 6 -7.81 -21.63 -11.83
N SER A 7 -6.61 -21.14 -12.11
CA SER A 7 -5.56 -20.99 -11.11
C SER A 7 -6.13 -20.19 -9.94
N SER A 8 -6.40 -20.89 -8.83
CA SER A 8 -6.79 -20.29 -7.57
C SER A 8 -5.65 -19.38 -7.10
N PRO A 9 -5.86 -18.07 -6.85
CA PRO A 9 -4.83 -17.23 -6.26
C PRO A 9 -4.79 -17.50 -4.75
N ALA A 10 -4.29 -18.67 -4.36
CA ALA A 10 -4.01 -19.00 -2.96
C ALA A 10 -2.57 -18.63 -2.61
N HIS A 11 -2.19 -17.36 -2.80
CA HIS A 11 -0.95 -16.77 -2.26
C HIS A 11 -1.23 -15.31 -1.86
N GLY A 12 -1.99 -15.16 -0.77
CA GLY A 12 -2.12 -13.96 0.06
C GLY A 12 -2.16 -12.61 -0.67
N GLY A 13 -3.27 -12.31 -1.35
CA GLY A 13 -3.49 -11.03 -2.01
C GLY A 13 -3.43 -9.85 -1.03
N ALA A 14 -2.82 -8.75 -1.48
CA ALA A 14 -2.83 -7.47 -0.82
C ALA A 14 -3.43 -6.42 -1.77
N ARG A 15 -4.40 -5.65 -1.28
CA ARG A 15 -5.06 -4.58 -2.04
C ARG A 15 -4.56 -3.24 -1.55
N VAL A 16 -4.28 -2.34 -2.48
CA VAL A 16 -3.86 -0.96 -2.21
C VAL A 16 -5.00 -0.03 -2.54
N ASP A 17 -5.30 0.87 -1.61
CA ASP A 17 -6.23 1.98 -1.77
C ASP A 17 -5.42 3.29 -1.75
N LEU A 18 -5.49 4.07 -2.83
CA LEU A 18 -4.89 5.39 -2.91
C LEU A 18 -5.86 6.40 -2.30
N LEU A 19 -5.54 6.94 -1.13
CA LEU A 19 -6.43 7.85 -0.43
C LEU A 19 -6.39 9.23 -1.11
N VAL A 20 -7.44 9.54 -1.88
CA VAL A 20 -7.55 10.82 -2.60
C VAL A 20 -8.91 11.46 -2.30
N TYR A 21 -8.91 12.45 -1.42
CA TYR A 21 -10.11 13.19 -1.03
C TYR A 21 -10.51 14.18 -2.13
N SER A 22 -11.22 13.66 -3.14
CA SER A 22 -11.68 14.38 -4.35
C SER A 22 -13.20 14.34 -4.56
N GLY A 23 -13.95 13.67 -3.67
CA GLY A 23 -15.38 13.37 -3.85
C GLY A 23 -15.67 12.17 -4.77
N ARG A 24 -14.64 11.54 -5.33
CA ARG A 24 -14.74 10.28 -6.09
C ARG A 24 -14.30 9.09 -5.22
N PRO A 25 -14.69 7.85 -5.56
CA PRO A 25 -14.12 6.66 -4.95
C PRO A 25 -12.60 6.63 -5.07
N ASN A 26 -11.91 6.16 -4.03
CA ASN A 26 -10.46 5.99 -4.05
C ASN A 26 -10.06 5.00 -5.15
N PRO A 27 -9.05 5.32 -5.98
CA PRO A 27 -8.44 4.34 -6.88
C PRO A 27 -7.86 3.18 -6.08
N THR A 28 -7.96 1.97 -6.65
CA THR A 28 -7.49 0.76 -5.99
C THR A 28 -6.79 -0.16 -6.96
N PHE A 29 -5.80 -0.91 -6.48
CA PHE A 29 -5.15 -1.95 -7.24
C PHE A 29 -4.63 -3.08 -6.37
N ASP A 30 -4.48 -4.28 -6.94
CA ASP A 30 -3.93 -5.44 -6.25
C ASP A 30 -2.43 -5.56 -6.47
N LEU A 31 -1.72 -5.97 -5.42
CA LEU A 31 -0.33 -6.41 -5.50
C LEU A 31 -0.27 -7.87 -5.96
N THR A 32 0.66 -8.14 -6.88
CA THR A 32 1.08 -9.51 -7.19
C THR A 32 1.79 -10.14 -5.99
N PRO A 33 1.92 -11.48 -5.92
CA PRO A 33 2.63 -12.13 -4.83
C PRO A 33 4.06 -11.62 -4.63
N ALA A 34 4.79 -11.40 -5.74
CA ALA A 34 6.16 -10.88 -5.69
C ALA A 34 6.24 -9.44 -5.15
N GLU A 35 5.27 -8.57 -5.51
CA GLU A 35 5.19 -7.22 -4.97
C GLU A 35 4.79 -7.24 -3.49
N ALA A 36 3.87 -8.13 -3.08
CA ALA A 36 3.51 -8.27 -1.67
C ALA A 36 4.68 -8.76 -0.80
N GLU A 37 5.50 -9.68 -1.31
CA GLU A 37 6.74 -10.11 -0.67
C GLU A 37 7.77 -8.97 -0.60
N GLU A 38 7.91 -8.19 -1.67
CA GLU A 38 8.80 -7.03 -1.67
C GLU A 38 8.37 -5.97 -0.67
N LEU A 39 7.07 -5.70 -0.57
CA LEU A 39 6.51 -4.82 0.46
C LEU A 39 6.85 -5.35 1.86
N ALA A 40 6.66 -6.64 2.11
CA ALA A 40 7.00 -7.25 3.41
C ALA A 40 8.49 -7.06 3.75
N ARG A 41 9.40 -7.30 2.78
CA ARG A 41 10.85 -7.09 2.97
C ARG A 41 11.19 -5.64 3.32
N ARG A 42 10.56 -4.66 2.67
CA ARG A 42 10.74 -3.24 2.99
C ARG A 42 10.25 -2.92 4.39
N LEU A 43 9.05 -3.38 4.73
CA LEU A 43 8.45 -3.16 6.06
C LEU A 43 9.29 -3.72 7.20
N ASP A 44 9.87 -4.91 7.02
CA ASP A 44 10.73 -5.55 8.03
C ASP A 44 12.02 -4.77 8.31
N ARG A 45 12.51 -4.02 7.33
CA ARG A 45 13.72 -3.18 7.47
C ARG A 45 13.46 -1.79 8.05
N LEU A 46 12.20 -1.36 8.11
CA LEU A 46 11.89 -0.04 8.64
C LEU A 46 12.19 0.03 10.15
N PRO A 47 12.95 1.04 10.61
CA PRO A 47 13.21 1.23 12.03
C PRO A 47 11.93 1.70 12.75
N PRO A 48 11.83 1.45 14.07
CA PRO A 48 10.78 2.05 14.90
C PRO A 48 10.77 3.57 14.74
N GLY A 49 9.58 4.14 14.65
CA GLY A 49 9.39 5.57 14.47
C GLY A 49 8.12 6.06 15.18
N PRO A 50 7.88 7.39 15.17
CA PRO A 50 6.62 7.92 15.66
C PRO A 50 5.45 7.34 14.85
N GLN A 51 4.32 7.12 15.50
CA GLN A 51 3.10 6.76 14.79
C GLN A 51 2.65 7.96 13.93
N PRO A 52 2.51 7.81 12.61
CA PRO A 52 2.00 8.90 11.76
C PRO A 52 0.57 9.29 12.17
N GLY A 53 0.30 10.59 12.19
CA GLY A 53 -1.05 11.11 12.43
C GLY A 53 -1.97 11.00 11.21
N ASP A 54 -3.27 11.21 11.42
CA ASP A 54 -4.28 11.17 10.37
C ASP A 54 -4.11 12.31 9.33
N ALA A 55 -4.69 12.11 8.14
CA ALA A 55 -4.61 13.06 7.04
C ALA A 55 -5.42 14.35 7.35
N PRO A 56 -4.84 15.56 7.23
CA PRO A 56 -5.42 16.80 7.71
C PRO A 56 -6.40 17.48 6.72
N GLY A 57 -6.82 16.84 5.63
CA GLY A 57 -7.77 17.48 4.71
C GLY A 57 -7.85 16.92 3.28
N LEU A 58 -8.17 17.81 2.34
CA LEU A 58 -8.38 17.53 0.92
C LEU A 58 -7.07 17.18 0.19
N GLY A 59 -7.17 16.37 -0.87
CA GLY A 59 -6.03 15.94 -1.68
C GLY A 59 -5.51 14.55 -1.31
N TYR A 60 -4.20 14.35 -1.46
CA TYR A 60 -3.54 13.06 -1.21
C TYR A 60 -3.38 12.78 0.30
N GLY A 61 -4.00 11.69 0.74
CA GLY A 61 -4.03 11.24 2.13
C GLY A 61 -3.12 10.05 2.42
N GLY A 62 -2.26 9.64 1.48
CA GLY A 62 -1.43 8.45 1.63
C GLY A 62 -1.97 7.22 0.88
N LEU A 63 -1.42 6.06 1.22
CA LEU A 63 -1.89 4.76 0.73
C LEU A 63 -2.26 3.86 1.90
N VAL A 64 -3.26 3.00 1.69
CA VAL A 64 -3.57 1.89 2.62
C VAL A 64 -3.39 0.58 1.88
N VAL A 65 -2.58 -0.31 2.43
CA VAL A 65 -2.45 -1.69 1.97
C VAL A 65 -3.20 -2.58 2.93
N SER A 66 -4.21 -3.30 2.43
CA SER A 66 -4.99 -4.28 3.18
C SER A 66 -4.55 -5.69 2.79
N PHE A 67 -4.27 -6.53 3.77
CA PHE A 67 -3.85 -7.91 3.54
C PHE A 67 -4.97 -8.88 3.90
N ALA A 68 -5.01 -10.01 3.18
CA ALA A 68 -5.86 -11.13 3.60
C ALA A 68 -5.50 -11.58 5.04
N PRO A 69 -6.48 -11.92 5.89
CA PRO A 69 -6.23 -12.34 7.26
C PRO A 69 -5.30 -13.57 7.32
N ALA A 70 -4.18 -13.43 8.03
CA ALA A 70 -3.23 -14.52 8.30
C ALA A 70 -2.52 -14.29 9.64
N ALA A 71 -2.22 -15.36 10.36
CA ALA A 71 -1.53 -15.28 11.65
C ALA A 71 -0.14 -14.64 11.49
N GLY A 72 0.19 -13.68 12.36
CA GLY A 72 1.47 -12.96 12.33
C GLY A 72 1.64 -11.96 11.18
N ARG A 73 0.67 -11.83 10.26
CA ARG A 73 0.71 -10.85 9.18
C ARG A 73 0.02 -9.55 9.60
N PRO A 74 0.52 -8.38 9.15
CA PRO A 74 -0.24 -7.13 9.27
C PRO A 74 -1.64 -7.28 8.65
N ARG A 75 -2.64 -6.70 9.31
CA ARG A 75 -3.98 -6.53 8.73
C ARG A 75 -3.98 -5.41 7.71
N SER A 76 -3.38 -4.29 8.10
CA SER A 76 -3.29 -3.11 7.27
C SER A 76 -1.95 -2.41 7.48
N VAL A 77 -1.52 -1.71 6.44
CA VAL A 77 -0.38 -0.79 6.48
C VAL A 77 -0.83 0.53 5.88
N THR A 78 -0.75 1.61 6.65
CA THR A 78 -0.97 2.97 6.14
C THR A 78 0.37 3.64 5.90
N VAL A 79 0.57 4.20 4.72
CA VAL A 79 1.81 4.85 4.30
C VAL A 79 1.53 6.31 4.00
N ARG A 80 2.07 7.20 4.83
CA ARG A 80 1.97 8.65 4.72
C ARG A 80 2.94 9.30 5.71
N ALA A 81 3.97 9.99 5.20
CA ALA A 81 4.97 10.65 6.07
C ALA A 81 5.54 9.73 7.16
N GLY A 82 5.74 8.46 6.80
CA GLY A 82 5.99 7.34 7.71
C GLY A 82 5.03 6.18 7.44
N VAL A 83 5.20 5.10 8.22
CA VAL A 83 4.44 3.85 8.05
C VAL A 83 3.75 3.47 9.36
N LYS A 84 2.44 3.28 9.29
CA LYS A 84 1.62 2.74 10.38
C LYS A 84 1.30 1.28 10.06
N VAL A 85 1.70 0.35 10.92
CA VAL A 85 1.43 -1.08 10.75
C VAL A 85 0.43 -1.54 11.82
N GLU A 86 -0.69 -2.11 11.39
CA GLU A 86 -1.67 -2.72 12.28
C GLU A 86 -1.58 -4.24 12.23
N THR A 87 -1.23 -4.88 13.35
CA THR A 87 -1.13 -6.34 13.47
C THR A 87 -1.93 -6.81 14.67
N ALA A 88 -2.93 -7.67 14.44
CA ALA A 88 -3.75 -8.25 15.51
C ALA A 88 -4.33 -7.22 16.53
N GLY A 89 -4.65 -6.00 16.07
CA GLY A 89 -5.17 -4.91 16.91
C GLY A 89 -4.10 -4.03 17.57
N ALA A 90 -2.83 -4.38 17.47
CA ALA A 90 -1.72 -3.51 17.86
C ALA A 90 -1.34 -2.59 16.68
N VAL A 91 -1.13 -1.30 16.97
CA VAL A 91 -0.70 -0.30 15.99
C VAL A 91 0.72 0.14 16.33
N THR A 92 1.61 0.12 15.33
CA THR A 92 3.00 0.56 15.49
C THR A 92 3.38 1.57 14.41
N GLY A 93 4.18 2.57 14.79
CA GLY A 93 4.78 3.55 13.89
C GLY A 93 6.19 3.13 13.46
N ARG A 94 6.51 3.36 12.19
CA ARG A 94 7.83 3.16 11.61
C ARG A 94 8.22 4.33 10.73
N THR A 95 9.50 4.65 10.69
CA THR A 95 10.04 5.67 9.77
C THR A 95 10.21 5.04 8.39
N ASP A 96 9.75 5.70 7.34
CA ASP A 96 9.84 5.20 5.97
C ASP A 96 11.25 5.42 5.37
N THR A 97 12.23 4.63 5.80
CA THR A 97 13.61 4.70 5.28
C THR A 97 13.81 3.91 3.98
N GLU A 98 12.85 3.07 3.59
CA GLU A 98 12.92 2.19 2.41
C GLU A 98 12.09 2.72 1.22
N ASP A 99 11.67 3.98 1.27
CA ASP A 99 10.83 4.65 0.25
C ASP A 99 9.59 3.80 -0.13
N VAL A 100 8.88 3.30 0.87
CA VAL A 100 7.67 2.49 0.67
C VAL A 100 6.59 3.32 -0.02
N GLU A 101 6.44 4.58 0.37
CA GLU A 101 5.49 5.51 -0.26
C GLU A 101 5.80 5.70 -1.75
N GLY A 102 7.03 6.08 -2.08
CA GLY A 102 7.47 6.28 -3.46
C GLY A 102 7.33 5.01 -4.31
N TRP A 103 7.70 3.86 -3.76
CA TRP A 103 7.56 2.57 -4.44
C TRP A 103 6.10 2.21 -4.76
N LEU A 104 5.18 2.38 -3.80
CA LEU A 104 3.74 2.15 -4.01
C LEU A 104 3.14 3.13 -5.02
N LEU A 105 3.55 4.39 -5.01
CA LEU A 105 3.13 5.38 -6.01
C LEU A 105 3.65 4.98 -7.41
N GLY A 106 4.88 4.47 -7.52
CA GLY A 106 5.41 3.93 -8.76
C GLY A 106 4.60 2.75 -9.31
N LEU A 107 4.11 1.87 -8.43
CA LEU A 107 3.19 0.80 -8.81
C LEU A 107 1.85 1.32 -9.31
N ALA A 108 1.29 2.34 -8.65
CA ALA A 108 0.05 2.98 -9.07
C ALA A 108 0.21 3.63 -10.46
N ARG A 109 1.35 4.29 -10.75
CA ARG A 109 1.66 4.82 -12.09
C ARG A 109 1.62 3.72 -13.14
N ARG A 110 2.33 2.60 -12.91
CA ARG A 110 2.38 1.45 -13.84
C ARG A 110 1.02 0.79 -14.07
N ARG A 111 0.08 0.96 -13.13
CA ARG A 111 -1.29 0.43 -13.22
C ARG A 111 -2.30 1.43 -13.79
N GLY A 112 -1.83 2.52 -14.40
CA GLY A 112 -2.67 3.46 -15.14
C GLY A 112 -3.17 4.66 -14.32
N HIS A 113 -2.64 4.88 -13.11
CA HIS A 113 -2.99 6.04 -12.28
C HIS A 113 -2.05 7.24 -12.45
N ALA A 114 -1.16 7.22 -13.45
CA ALA A 114 -0.18 8.28 -13.67
C ALA A 114 -0.82 9.68 -13.80
N ALA A 115 -1.86 9.85 -14.61
CA ALA A 115 -2.52 11.14 -14.80
C ALA A 115 -3.13 11.70 -13.50
N LEU A 116 -3.67 10.83 -12.64
CA LEU A 116 -4.17 11.24 -11.33
C LEU A 116 -3.02 11.70 -10.43
N LEU A 117 -1.93 10.95 -10.39
CA LEU A 117 -0.76 11.28 -9.58
C LEU A 117 -0.12 12.59 -10.05
N ASP A 118 -0.04 12.81 -11.36
CA ASP A 118 0.45 14.05 -11.95
C ASP A 118 -0.45 15.24 -11.57
N ALA A 119 -1.78 15.07 -11.60
CA ALA A 119 -2.74 16.10 -11.18
C ALA A 119 -2.64 16.43 -9.68
N LEU A 120 -2.14 15.50 -8.86
CA LEU A 120 -1.88 15.69 -7.43
C LEU A 120 -0.46 16.21 -7.15
N GLY A 121 0.39 16.39 -8.17
CA GLY A 121 1.79 16.77 -8.01
C GLY A 121 2.67 15.66 -7.40
N LEU A 122 2.21 14.42 -7.40
CA LEU A 122 2.92 13.26 -6.84
C LEU A 122 3.82 12.64 -7.92
N GLN A 123 5.08 13.08 -7.92
CA GLN A 123 6.14 12.42 -8.69
C GLN A 123 6.56 11.15 -7.93
N GLY A 124 6.45 9.98 -8.56
CA GLY A 124 7.13 8.78 -8.04
C GLY A 124 8.65 8.91 -8.24
N PRO A 125 9.47 7.98 -7.71
CA PRO A 125 10.87 7.94 -8.09
C PRO A 125 11.00 7.80 -9.63
N PRO A 126 12.07 8.34 -10.24
CA PRO A 126 12.30 8.28 -11.69
C PRO A 126 12.32 6.84 -12.23
#